data_AF-A0A0F9RZN5-F1
#
_entry.id   AF-A0A0F9RZN5-F1
#
_cell.length_a   1.000
_cell.length_b   1.000
_cell.length_c   1.000
_cell.angle_alpha   90.00
_cell.angle_beta   90.00
_cell.angle_gamma   90.00
#
_symmetry.space_group_name_H-M   'P 1'
#
loop_
_entity.id
_entity.type
_entity.pdbx_description
1 polymer ?
#
loop_
_entity_poly.entity_id
_entity_poly.type
_entity_poly.pdbx_seq_one_letter_code
_entity_poly.pdbx_strand_id
1 'polypeptide(L)'
;MFRFKNKRREKKKRKLEDKHTIDVVQKELTGYLKSDELKEHIADIESDENKKKIWNSLTPLKKVKLLRYIAAKKGVSNVKK
;
A
#
# COMPACT_ATOMS: atom_id res chain seq x y z
N MET A 1 33.31 -21.54 17.50
CA MET A 1 31.95 -21.23 18.00
C MET A 1 31.47 -19.87 17.42
N PHE A 2 31.07 -19.80 16.14
CA PHE A 2 30.76 -18.51 15.44
C PHE A 2 29.39 -18.45 14.75
N ARG A 3 28.47 -19.39 15.00
CA ARG A 3 27.17 -19.46 14.30
C ARG A 3 26.08 -18.51 14.81
N PHE A 4 26.24 -17.90 15.99
CA PHE A 4 25.17 -17.08 16.60
C PHE A 4 25.21 -15.58 16.23
N LYS A 5 26.35 -15.03 15.79
CA LYS A 5 26.46 -13.60 15.44
C LYS A 5 25.80 -13.25 14.10
N ASN A 6 25.76 -14.16 13.12
CA ASN A 6 25.12 -13.89 11.82
C ASN A 6 23.59 -13.77 11.90
N LYS A 7 22.90 -14.62 12.68
CA LYS A 7 21.43 -14.58 12.81
C LYS A 7 20.88 -13.24 13.30
N ARG A 8 21.61 -12.51 14.15
CA ARG A 8 21.16 -11.19 14.65
C ARG A 8 21.31 -10.08 13.61
N ARG A 9 22.33 -10.14 12.74
CA ARG A 9 22.54 -9.15 11.68
C ARG A 9 21.51 -9.30 10.56
N GLU A 10 21.17 -10.53 10.17
CA GLU A 10 20.12 -10.78 9.16
C GLU A 10 18.73 -10.34 9.64
N LYS A 11 18.37 -10.60 10.91
CA LYS A 11 17.11 -10.10 11.48
C LYS A 11 17.02 -8.57 11.50
N LYS A 12 18.14 -7.86 11.71
CA LYS A 12 18.18 -6.39 11.65
C LYS A 12 18.03 -5.87 10.22
N LYS A 13 18.66 -6.52 9.23
CA LYS A 13 18.51 -6.17 7.80
C LYS A 13 17.06 -6.34 7.33
N ARG A 14 16.42 -7.48 7.60
CA ARG A 14 15.00 -7.70 7.24
C ARG A 14 14.08 -6.63 7.85
N LYS A 15 14.27 -6.29 9.14
CA LYS A 15 13.48 -5.22 9.79
C LYS A 15 13.68 -3.83 9.16
N LEU A 16 14.86 -3.55 8.60
CA LEU A 16 15.12 -2.29 7.91
C LEU A 16 14.49 -2.29 6.50
N GLU A 17 14.56 -3.42 5.79
CA GLU A 17 13.91 -3.63 4.48
C GLU A 17 12.38 -3.56 4.61
N ASP A 18 11.80 -4.18 5.64
CA ASP A 18 10.37 -4.08 5.95
C ASP A 18 9.94 -2.63 6.22
N LYS A 19 10.72 -1.87 7.01
CA LYS A 19 10.42 -0.46 7.29
C LYS A 19 10.47 0.41 6.03
N HIS A 20 11.47 0.20 5.17
CA HIS A 20 11.57 0.94 3.93
C HIS A 20 10.41 0.61 2.99
N THR A 21 10.03 -0.67 2.91
CA THR A 21 8.89 -1.12 2.11
C THR A 21 7.57 -0.51 2.60
N ILE A 22 7.36 -0.40 3.92
CA ILE A 22 6.17 0.22 4.49
C ILE A 22 6.12 1.72 4.19
N ASP A 23 7.25 2.44 4.28
CA ASP A 23 7.32 3.87 3.98
C ASP A 23 6.97 4.16 2.50
N VAL A 24 7.52 3.36 1.58
CA VAL A 24 7.22 3.46 0.14
C VAL A 24 5.74 3.21 -0.13
N VAL A 25 5.17 2.17 0.47
CA VAL A 25 3.75 1.82 0.33
C VAL A 25 2.84 2.89 0.91
N GLN A 26 3.22 3.49 2.04
CA GLN A 26 2.46 4.61 2.62
C GLN A 26 2.50 5.84 1.72
N LYS A 27 3.67 6.17 1.15
CA LYS A 27 3.80 7.28 0.18
C LYS A 27 2.96 7.06 -1.07
N GLU A 28 3.01 5.86 -1.66
CA GLU A 28 2.15 5.51 -2.78
C GLU A 28 0.68 5.62 -2.41
N LEU A 29 0.27 5.08 -1.25
CA LEU A 29 -1.11 5.16 -0.77
C LEU A 29 -1.57 6.62 -0.64
N THR A 30 -0.76 7.49 -0.03
CA THR A 30 -1.08 8.92 0.08
C THR A 30 -1.17 9.58 -1.30
N GLY A 31 -0.32 9.17 -2.25
CA GLY A 31 -0.40 9.63 -3.64
C GLY A 31 -1.74 9.26 -4.29
N TYR A 32 -2.15 8.00 -4.18
CA TYR A 32 -3.44 7.55 -4.72
C TYR A 32 -4.64 8.17 -4.02
N LEU A 33 -4.57 8.39 -2.70
CA LEU A 33 -5.64 9.07 -1.95
C LEU A 33 -5.82 10.54 -2.35
N LYS A 34 -4.75 11.19 -2.84
CA LYS A 34 -4.77 12.56 -3.34
C LYS A 34 -5.08 12.65 -4.85
N SER A 35 -5.16 11.52 -5.55
CA SER A 35 -5.48 11.50 -6.98
C SER A 35 -6.96 11.82 -7.19
N ASP A 36 -7.25 12.89 -7.94
CA ASP A 36 -8.62 13.27 -8.29
C ASP A 36 -9.37 12.15 -9.04
N GLU A 37 -8.66 11.29 -9.79
CA GLU A 37 -9.26 10.18 -10.54
C GLU A 37 -9.81 9.05 -9.64
N LEU A 38 -9.21 8.90 -8.46
CA LEU A 38 -9.61 7.90 -7.46
C LEU A 38 -10.49 8.48 -6.35
N LYS A 39 -10.57 9.81 -6.26
CA LYS A 39 -11.35 10.54 -5.24
C LYS A 39 -12.82 10.14 -5.22
N GLU A 40 -13.45 10.00 -6.39
CA GLU A 40 -14.84 9.52 -6.48
C GLU A 40 -15.01 8.10 -5.92
N HIS A 41 -14.02 7.22 -6.11
CA HIS A 41 -14.08 5.84 -5.65
C HIS A 41 -13.80 5.73 -4.16
N ILE A 42 -12.91 6.59 -3.65
CA ILE A 42 -12.69 6.73 -2.20
C ILE A 42 -13.97 7.27 -1.56
N ALA A 43 -14.63 8.25 -2.16
CA ALA A 43 -15.92 8.75 -1.70
C ALA A 43 -16.99 7.65 -1.69
N ASP A 44 -17.11 6.84 -2.75
CA ASP A 44 -18.01 5.67 -2.78
C ASP A 44 -17.71 4.66 -1.65
N ILE A 45 -16.43 4.42 -1.37
CA ILE A 45 -16.00 3.56 -0.26
C ILE A 45 -16.37 4.18 1.10
N GLU A 46 -16.29 5.51 1.23
CA GLU A 46 -16.60 6.21 2.47
C GLU A 46 -18.10 6.40 2.72
N SER A 47 -18.90 6.49 1.64
CA SER A 47 -20.36 6.60 1.68
C SER A 47 -21.04 5.29 2.08
N ASP A 48 -20.42 4.14 1.79
CA ASP A 48 -20.94 2.83 2.17
C ASP A 48 -20.25 2.31 3.44
N GLU A 49 -21.01 2.12 4.52
CA GLU A 49 -20.47 1.65 5.80
C GLU A 49 -19.78 0.28 5.72
N ASN A 50 -20.27 -0.63 4.88
CA ASN A 50 -19.66 -1.95 4.69
C ASN A 50 -18.34 -1.82 3.92
N LYS A 51 -18.31 -1.04 2.84
CA LYS A 51 -17.07 -0.78 2.10
C LYS A 51 -16.04 -0.07 2.98
N LYS A 52 -16.46 0.90 3.79
CA LYS A 52 -15.61 1.61 4.75
C LYS A 52 -15.02 0.69 5.82
N LYS A 53 -15.83 -0.21 6.38
CA LYS A 53 -15.36 -1.24 7.34
C LYS A 53 -14.33 -2.16 6.70
N ILE A 54 -14.60 -2.67 5.50
CA ILE A 54 -13.66 -3.51 4.75
C ILE A 54 -12.38 -2.74 4.46
N TRP A 55 -12.49 -1.52 3.94
CA TRP A 55 -11.36 -0.65 3.63
C TRP A 55 -10.49 -0.40 4.86
N ASN A 56 -11.07 -0.06 6.02
CA ASN A 56 -10.32 0.16 7.25
C ASN A 56 -9.66 -1.11 7.79
N SER A 57 -10.22 -2.29 7.50
CA SER A 57 -9.62 -3.58 7.84
C SER A 57 -8.44 -3.96 6.93
N LEU A 58 -8.31 -3.37 5.74
CA LEU A 58 -7.21 -3.68 4.82
C LEU A 58 -5.87 -3.11 5.29
N THR A 59 -4.81 -3.91 5.14
CA THR A 59 -3.44 -3.45 5.30
C THR A 59 -3.07 -2.41 4.23
N PRO A 60 -2.12 -1.49 4.49
CA PRO A 60 -1.70 -0.47 3.52
C PRO A 60 -1.32 -1.05 2.16
N LEU A 61 -0.62 -2.20 2.14
CA LEU A 61 -0.27 -2.93 0.93
C LEU A 61 -1.50 -3.34 0.11
N LYS A 62 -2.55 -3.85 0.77
CA LYS A 62 -3.78 -4.26 0.09
C LYS A 62 -4.56 -3.05 -0.41
N LYS A 63 -4.58 -1.94 0.33
CA LYS A 63 -5.16 -0.67 -0.11
C LYS A 63 -4.48 -0.15 -1.37
N VAL A 64 -3.15 -0.13 -1.42
CA VAL A 64 -2.40 0.27 -2.63
C VAL A 64 -2.70 -0.65 -3.80
N LYS A 65 -2.70 -1.98 -3.60
CA LYS A 65 -3.05 -2.93 -4.68
C LYS A 65 -4.46 -2.70 -5.22
N LEU A 66 -5.42 -2.42 -4.34
CA LEU A 66 -6.80 -2.15 -4.72
C LEU A 66 -6.90 -0.84 -5.53
N LEU A 67 -6.29 0.24 -5.05
CA LEU A 67 -6.25 1.52 -5.76
C LEU A 67 -5.52 1.42 -7.11
N ARG A 68 -4.42 0.66 -7.17
CA ARG A 68 -3.70 0.38 -8.43
C ARG A 68 -4.56 -0.41 -9.41
N TYR A 69 -5.33 -1.38 -8.93
CA TYR A 69 -6.28 -2.13 -9.75
C TYR A 69 -7.41 -1.24 -10.28
N ILE A 70 -7.98 -0.38 -9.42
CA ILE A 70 -9.02 0.59 -9.81
C ILE A 70 -8.47 1.57 -10.85
N ALA A 71 -7.27 2.12 -10.62
CA ALA A 71 -6.60 3.03 -11.56
C ALA A 71 -6.38 2.35 -12.92
N ALA A 72 -5.86 1.11 -12.92
CA ALA A 72 -5.67 0.33 -14.14
C ALA A 72 -7.01 0.05 -14.86
N LYS A 73 -8.08 -0.25 -14.12
CA LYS A 73 -9.41 -0.55 -14.68
C LYS A 73 -10.11 0.69 -15.24
N LYS A 74 -9.91 1.87 -14.63
CA LYS A 74 -10.41 3.16 -15.14
C LYS A 74 -9.66 3.64 -16.40
N GLY A 75 -8.61 2.92 -16.83
CA GLY A 75 -7.81 3.35 -17.97
C GLY A 75 -6.86 4.49 -17.64
N VAL A 76 -6.56 4.73 -16.35
CA VAL A 76 -5.46 5.58 -15.88
C VAL A 76 -4.16 4.84 -16.15
N SER A 77 -3.86 4.68 -17.44
CA SER A 77 -2.63 4.13 -17.96
C SER A 77 -1.54 5.19 -17.84
N ASN A 78 -1.20 5.59 -16.61
CA ASN A 78 0.07 6.26 -16.36
C ASN A 78 1.14 5.27 -15.89
N VAL A 79 1.03 4.02 -16.33
CA VAL A 79 2.20 3.16 -16.48
C VAL A 79 2.77 3.48 -17.86
N LYS A 80 3.50 4.60 -17.94
CA LYS A 80 4.44 4.79 -19.04
C LYS A 80 5.40 3.60 -19.03
N LYS A 81 5.42 2.94 -20.17
CA LYS A 81 6.34 1.87 -20.58
C LYS A 81 7.80 2.29 -20.38
#